data_AF-A0A9N7V1Y2-F1
#
_entry.id   AF-A0A9N7V1Y2-F1
#
_cell.length_a   1.000
_cell.length_b   1.000
_cell.length_c   1.000
_cell.angle_alpha   90.00
_cell.angle_beta   90.00
_cell.angle_gamma   90.00
#
_symmetry.space_group_name_H-M   'P 1'
#
loop_
_entity.id
_entity.type
_entity.pdbx_description
1 polymer ?
#
loop_
_entity_poly.entity_id
_entity_poly.type
_entity_poly.pdbx_seq_one_letter_code
_entity_poly.pdbx_strand_id
1 'polypeptide(L)'
;MLMISVLLHISANLIAHTPDNSFLGFVSEEAARADVREEELEPETYKKDRMAVVYGKQDYMWQGKSEYVEVISEELETHATVYQPPGHSSNLPGSITNHGLLSQEHFLRLLRRAKVFVGLGFPYEGPAPIEAIALGCVYLQPKFDPPHSSDNNDFYKGKPTTRQISSQHPYAEEFIGRPHVWTVDMANRTDVKPFTPREFTCEGMLERVRGYITHQDFCSKSVPTWPPESALRMHLGPLGQSCVSVCRRSSLVCEPALFHHLNSPSAFTRLGLGCASMGQEDYHLFPAYNPWGRHCGLQQEPLLFSCAGADPSHRRLCPCRAHPPGQVALCPDCI
;
A
#
# COMPACT_ATOMS: atom_id res chain seq x y z
N MET A 1 23.23 -18.05 4.01
CA MET A 1 22.22 -17.01 3.68
C MET A 1 20.83 -17.64 3.82
N LEU A 2 20.48 -18.09 5.03
CA LEU A 2 19.42 -19.09 5.30
C LEU A 2 18.27 -18.54 6.17
N MET A 3 18.19 -17.21 6.36
CA MET A 3 17.27 -16.56 7.30
C MET A 3 16.16 -15.74 6.63
N ILE A 4 16.00 -15.75 5.30
CA ILE A 4 15.18 -14.70 4.65
C ILE A 4 13.68 -15.04 4.56
N SER A 5 13.26 -16.30 4.58
CA SER A 5 11.87 -16.63 4.19
C SER A 5 10.94 -17.16 5.27
N VAL A 6 11.45 -17.84 6.31
CA VAL A 6 10.67 -18.07 7.53
C VAL A 6 10.19 -16.73 8.12
N LEU A 7 10.95 -15.66 7.87
CA LEU A 7 10.67 -14.30 8.31
C LEU A 7 9.63 -13.55 7.49
N LEU A 8 9.19 -14.02 6.31
CA LEU A 8 8.31 -13.22 5.45
C LEU A 8 6.91 -13.05 6.07
N HIS A 9 6.19 -14.13 6.40
CA HIS A 9 4.89 -14.00 7.09
C HIS A 9 4.99 -13.62 8.58
N ILE A 10 6.11 -13.92 9.24
CA ILE A 10 6.37 -13.53 10.64
C ILE A 10 6.62 -12.01 10.74
N SER A 11 7.15 -11.40 9.67
CA SER A 11 7.30 -9.95 9.60
C SER A 11 5.95 -9.30 9.38
N ALA A 12 5.57 -8.42 10.30
CA ALA A 12 4.34 -7.66 10.20
C ALA A 12 4.65 -6.23 9.73
N ASN A 13 4.02 -5.81 8.64
CA ASN A 13 4.20 -4.47 8.10
C ASN A 13 3.15 -3.50 8.67
N LEU A 14 3.57 -2.27 8.95
CA LEU A 14 2.65 -1.15 9.29
C LEU A 14 1.69 -0.82 8.14
N ILE A 15 2.01 -1.28 6.94
CA ILE A 15 1.41 -0.88 5.66
C ILE A 15 1.42 -2.12 4.73
N ALA A 16 0.30 -2.47 4.09
CA ALA A 16 0.15 -3.68 3.27
C ALA A 16 0.81 -3.61 1.88
N HIS A 17 2.09 -3.27 1.77
CA HIS A 17 2.79 -3.09 0.48
C HIS A 17 3.54 -4.35 -0.02
N THR A 18 3.67 -5.37 0.82
CA THR A 18 4.40 -6.61 0.50
C THR A 18 3.53 -7.80 0.90
N PRO A 19 2.90 -8.50 -0.05
CA PRO A 19 2.00 -9.62 0.25
C PRO A 19 2.75 -10.86 0.76
N ASP A 20 4.08 -10.90 0.64
CA ASP A 20 4.91 -11.90 1.33
C ASP A 20 4.86 -11.75 2.86
N ASN A 21 4.43 -10.59 3.37
CA ASN A 21 4.36 -10.26 4.78
C ASN A 21 2.93 -10.06 5.26
N SER A 22 2.71 -10.28 6.56
CA SER A 22 1.43 -9.97 7.20
C SER A 22 1.25 -8.45 7.34
N PHE A 23 0.06 -7.92 7.07
CA PHE A 23 -0.25 -6.51 7.32
C PHE A 23 -0.78 -6.34 8.75
N LEU A 24 -0.08 -5.63 9.63
CA LEU A 24 -0.57 -5.34 10.98
C LEU A 24 -1.39 -4.05 11.04
N GLY A 25 -0.94 -3.01 10.33
CA GLY A 25 -1.58 -1.69 10.34
C GLY A 25 -1.54 -1.01 11.71
N PHE A 26 -2.44 -0.03 11.88
CA PHE A 26 -2.65 0.73 13.12
C PHE A 26 -4.07 1.32 13.14
N VAL A 27 -4.51 1.77 14.31
CA VAL A 27 -5.78 2.48 14.48
C VAL A 27 -5.57 3.97 14.23
N SER A 28 -6.43 4.58 13.41
CA SER A 28 -6.52 6.03 13.27
C SER A 28 -7.01 6.70 14.57
N GLU A 29 -6.42 7.83 14.95
CA GLU A 29 -6.79 8.54 16.19
C GLU A 29 -8.27 8.97 16.22
N GLU A 30 -8.89 9.18 15.05
CA GLU A 30 -10.32 9.49 14.92
C GLU A 30 -11.21 8.28 15.24
N ALA A 31 -10.87 7.08 14.73
CA ALA A 31 -11.59 5.85 15.07
C ALA A 31 -11.43 5.49 16.56
N ALA A 32 -10.24 5.67 17.12
CA ALA A 32 -9.97 5.47 18.55
C ALA A 32 -10.80 6.38 19.47
N ARG A 33 -11.28 7.53 18.96
CA ARG A 33 -12.10 8.48 19.71
C ARG A 33 -13.60 8.31 19.46
N ALA A 34 -13.99 7.74 18.31
CA ALA A 34 -15.39 7.42 18.01
C ALA A 34 -15.94 6.35 18.98
N ASP A 35 -15.11 5.38 19.38
CA ASP A 35 -15.53 4.30 20.30
C ASP A 35 -15.45 4.68 21.80
N VAL A 36 -14.74 5.78 22.14
CA VAL A 36 -14.52 6.21 23.53
C VAL A 36 -15.59 7.22 24.00
N ARG A 37 -16.49 7.68 23.11
CA ARG A 37 -17.44 8.76 23.40
C ARG A 37 -18.89 8.35 23.20
N GLU A 38 -19.36 7.36 23.96
CA GLU A 38 -20.81 7.28 24.28
C GLU A 38 -21.15 8.02 25.58
N GLU A 39 -20.18 8.33 26.44
CA GLU A 39 -20.40 9.09 27.67
C GLU A 39 -19.46 10.31 27.71
N GLU A 40 -20.05 11.49 27.85
CA GLU A 40 -19.42 12.80 28.05
C GLU A 40 -18.82 13.48 26.81
N LEU A 41 -19.62 14.31 26.13
CA LEU A 41 -19.38 15.74 25.87
C LEU A 41 -20.38 16.30 24.85
N GLU A 42 -20.92 17.49 25.16
CA GLU A 42 -21.81 18.34 24.35
C GLU A 42 -21.53 18.32 22.84
N PRO A 43 -22.57 18.45 21.99
CA PRO A 43 -22.46 18.33 20.54
C PRO A 43 -21.83 19.58 19.93
N GLU A 44 -20.51 19.74 20.01
CA GLU A 44 -19.83 20.52 19.00
C GLU A 44 -19.78 19.69 17.72
N THR A 45 -20.69 19.99 16.79
CA THR A 45 -20.56 19.56 15.40
C THR A 45 -19.22 20.08 14.86
N TYR A 46 -18.16 19.28 14.94
CA TYR A 46 -16.86 19.55 14.33
C TYR A 46 -17.00 19.50 12.80
N LYS A 47 -17.61 20.54 12.24
CA LYS A 47 -17.69 20.74 10.80
C LYS A 47 -16.29 21.12 10.32
N LYS A 48 -15.67 20.26 9.51
CA LYS A 48 -14.37 20.55 8.90
C LYS A 48 -14.42 21.88 8.14
N ASP A 49 -13.38 22.68 8.33
CA ASP A 49 -13.21 23.98 7.66
C ASP A 49 -13.00 23.77 6.16
N ARG A 50 -13.26 24.78 5.33
CA ARG A 50 -12.92 24.73 3.90
C ARG A 50 -11.41 24.96 3.70
N MET A 51 -10.59 24.14 4.33
CA MET A 51 -9.14 24.29 4.36
C MET A 51 -8.41 23.06 3.81
N ALA A 52 -7.28 23.32 3.16
CA ALA A 52 -6.30 22.35 2.72
C ALA A 52 -4.98 22.52 3.48
N VAL A 53 -4.26 21.44 3.75
CA VAL A 53 -2.92 21.48 4.36
C VAL A 53 -1.93 20.80 3.41
N VAL A 54 -0.87 21.50 3.04
CA VAL A 54 0.11 21.01 2.07
C VAL A 54 1.22 20.22 2.74
N TYR A 55 1.51 19.05 2.17
CA TYR A 55 2.56 18.14 2.59
C TYR A 55 3.91 18.50 1.97
N GLY A 56 4.66 19.35 2.66
CA GLY A 56 6.04 19.66 2.32
C GLY A 56 6.64 20.65 3.31
N LYS A 57 7.56 20.20 4.17
CA LYS A 57 8.12 21.02 5.27
C LYS A 57 9.35 21.86 4.88
N GLN A 58 9.86 21.66 3.67
CA GLN A 58 11.09 22.30 3.19
C GLN A 58 10.83 23.01 1.86
N ASP A 59 11.46 24.16 1.68
CA ASP A 59 11.25 25.03 0.51
C ASP A 59 11.43 24.33 -0.84
N TYR A 60 12.46 23.48 -0.96
CA TYR A 60 12.73 22.75 -2.20
C TYR A 60 11.58 21.83 -2.65
N MET A 61 10.74 21.36 -1.71
CA MET A 61 9.59 20.49 -2.03
C MET A 61 8.50 21.22 -2.82
N TRP A 62 8.51 22.55 -2.77
CA TRP A 62 7.53 23.44 -3.41
C TRP A 62 7.97 23.94 -4.79
N GLN A 63 9.23 23.71 -5.17
CA GLN A 63 9.78 24.17 -6.44
C GLN A 63 9.01 23.56 -7.62
N GLY A 64 8.52 24.43 -8.51
CA GLY A 64 7.75 24.04 -9.69
C GLY A 64 6.33 23.53 -9.39
N LYS A 65 5.77 23.80 -8.20
CA LYS A 65 4.42 23.36 -7.79
C LYS A 65 3.40 24.48 -7.67
N SER A 66 3.78 25.72 -8.01
CA SER A 66 2.95 26.91 -7.80
C SER A 66 1.59 26.81 -8.47
N GLU A 67 1.52 26.46 -9.76
CA GLU A 67 0.25 26.33 -10.50
C GLU A 67 -0.68 25.27 -9.88
N TYR A 68 -0.12 24.13 -9.48
CA TYR A 68 -0.88 23.06 -8.84
C TYR A 68 -1.47 23.49 -7.49
N VAL A 69 -0.70 24.22 -6.67
CA VAL A 69 -1.19 24.73 -5.38
C VAL A 69 -2.13 25.92 -5.54
N GLU A 70 -1.94 26.73 -6.58
CA GLU A 70 -2.82 27.86 -6.91
C GLU A 70 -4.25 27.38 -7.19
N VAL A 71 -4.41 26.32 -8.00
CA VAL A 71 -5.72 25.68 -8.25
C VAL A 71 -6.42 25.27 -6.96
N ILE A 72 -5.68 24.74 -5.99
CA ILE A 72 -6.26 24.32 -4.71
C ILE A 72 -6.67 25.54 -3.88
N SER A 73 -5.87 26.61 -3.97
CA SER A 73 -6.09 27.87 -3.25
C SER A 73 -7.24 28.69 -3.81
N GLU A 74 -7.69 28.42 -5.04
CA GLU A 74 -8.92 28.97 -5.63
C GLU A 74 -10.17 28.44 -4.88
N GLU A 75 -10.12 27.22 -4.33
CA GLU A 75 -11.29 26.51 -3.77
C GLU A 75 -11.27 26.33 -2.24
N LEU A 76 -10.07 26.34 -1.65
CA LEU A 76 -9.83 26.05 -0.24
C LEU A 76 -8.81 27.03 0.35
N GLU A 77 -8.99 27.38 1.62
CA GLU A 77 -7.95 28.07 2.38
C GLU A 77 -6.73 27.16 2.53
N THR A 78 -5.61 27.54 1.91
CA THR A 78 -4.42 26.67 1.85
C THR A 78 -3.43 27.01 2.96
N HIS A 79 -3.06 25.99 3.72
CA HIS A 79 -2.14 26.08 4.85
C HIS A 79 -0.87 25.27 4.60
N ALA A 80 0.23 25.72 5.18
CA ALA A 80 1.53 25.07 5.08
C ALA A 80 2.23 24.98 6.45
N THR A 81 3.22 24.08 6.55
CA THR A 81 4.08 23.93 7.73
C THR A 81 5.56 23.94 7.31
N VAL A 82 5.94 24.96 6.55
CA VAL A 82 7.28 25.07 5.94
C VAL A 82 8.23 25.77 6.90
N TYR A 83 9.43 25.20 7.04
CA TYR A 83 10.54 25.85 7.71
C TYR A 83 10.93 27.15 7.00
N GLN A 84 10.98 28.26 7.74
CA GLN A 84 11.48 29.54 7.25
C GLN A 84 12.74 29.93 8.04
N PRO A 85 13.91 30.04 7.37
CA PRO A 85 15.11 30.56 8.00
C PRO A 85 14.93 32.04 8.39
N PRO A 86 15.48 32.48 9.53
CA PRO A 86 15.49 33.89 9.88
C PRO A 86 16.11 34.76 8.77
N GLY A 87 15.46 35.88 8.45
CA GLY A 87 15.96 36.86 7.48
C GLY A 87 15.82 36.48 6.00
N HIS A 88 15.14 35.37 5.68
CA HIS A 88 14.87 34.96 4.30
C HIS A 88 13.40 35.20 3.93
N SER A 89 13.15 35.67 2.70
CA SER A 89 11.79 35.78 2.15
C SER A 89 11.21 34.39 1.89
N SER A 90 9.93 34.22 2.21
CA SER A 90 9.18 33.00 1.89
C SER A 90 9.04 32.83 0.37
N ASN A 91 9.35 31.66 -0.18
CA ASN A 91 9.03 31.34 -1.58
C ASN A 91 7.60 30.79 -1.76
N LEU A 92 6.82 30.74 -0.67
CA LEU A 92 5.43 30.34 -0.74
C LEU A 92 4.57 31.45 -1.38
N PRO A 93 3.59 31.09 -2.22
CA PRO A 93 2.58 32.04 -2.70
C PRO A 93 1.90 32.80 -1.55
N GLY A 94 1.62 34.08 -1.76
CA GLY A 94 1.05 34.97 -0.72
C GLY A 94 -0.34 34.57 -0.22
N SER A 95 -1.06 33.73 -0.96
CA SER A 95 -2.35 33.15 -0.56
C SER A 95 -2.23 32.03 0.49
N ILE A 96 -1.01 31.54 0.75
CA ILE A 96 -0.78 30.40 1.65
C ILE A 96 -0.47 30.88 3.06
N THR A 97 -1.25 30.38 4.02
CA THR A 97 -0.98 30.61 5.44
C THR A 97 0.05 29.61 5.95
N ASN A 98 1.29 30.06 6.13
CA ASN A 98 2.35 29.23 6.70
C ASN A 98 2.34 29.28 8.23
N HIS A 99 2.21 28.13 8.87
CA HIS A 99 2.26 27.97 10.33
C HIS A 99 3.67 27.71 10.87
N GLY A 100 4.67 27.63 9.99
CA GLY A 100 6.02 27.20 10.36
C GLY A 100 6.07 25.72 10.76
N LEU A 101 7.18 25.30 11.36
CA LEU A 101 7.30 23.94 11.88
C LEU A 101 6.45 23.78 13.15
N LEU A 102 5.47 22.87 13.08
CA LEU A 102 4.62 22.53 14.21
C LEU A 102 5.13 21.29 14.94
N SER A 103 4.85 21.23 16.25
CA SER A 103 4.91 19.97 17.00
C SER A 103 3.86 18.99 16.45
N GLN A 104 4.04 17.70 16.70
CA GLN A 104 3.10 16.67 16.23
C GLN A 104 1.67 16.96 16.70
N GLU A 105 1.49 17.35 17.96
CA GLU A 105 0.17 17.67 18.52
C GLU A 105 -0.51 18.84 17.77
N HIS A 106 0.22 19.94 17.52
CA HIS A 106 -0.33 21.08 16.79
C HIS A 106 -0.60 20.76 15.32
N PHE A 107 0.24 19.93 14.70
CA PHE A 107 0.03 19.45 13.34
C PHE A 107 -1.25 18.60 13.23
N LEU A 108 -1.48 17.67 14.16
CA LEU A 108 -2.72 16.88 14.19
C LEU A 108 -3.96 17.74 14.45
N ARG A 109 -3.87 18.77 15.31
CA ARG A 109 -4.97 19.74 15.50
C ARG A 109 -5.30 20.50 14.22
N LEU A 110 -4.28 20.88 13.43
CA LEU A 110 -4.48 21.51 12.13
C LEU A 110 -5.15 20.53 11.14
N LEU A 111 -4.70 19.28 11.07
CA LEU A 111 -5.28 18.27 10.20
C LEU A 111 -6.73 17.92 10.54
N ARG A 112 -7.12 17.90 11.83
CA ARG A 112 -8.52 17.67 12.24
C ARG A 112 -9.50 18.67 11.63
N ARG A 113 -9.05 19.91 11.41
CA ARG A 113 -9.85 20.96 10.79
C ARG A 113 -9.85 20.88 9.26
N ALA A 114 -8.83 20.26 8.68
CA ALA A 114 -8.61 20.20 7.24
C ALA A 114 -9.52 19.20 6.52
N LYS A 115 -9.95 19.58 5.31
CA LYS A 115 -10.67 18.69 4.39
C LYS A 115 -9.72 17.92 3.49
N VAL A 116 -8.66 18.58 3.04
CA VAL A 116 -7.73 18.01 2.05
C VAL A 116 -6.30 18.13 2.58
N PHE A 117 -5.55 17.05 2.44
CA PHE A 117 -4.11 17.01 2.64
C PHE A 117 -3.44 16.86 1.28
N VAL A 118 -2.53 17.76 0.93
CA VAL A 118 -2.06 17.93 -0.45
C VAL A 118 -0.62 17.50 -0.58
N GLY A 119 -0.37 16.39 -1.26
CA GLY A 119 0.94 15.92 -1.66
C GLY A 119 1.57 16.76 -2.77
N LEU A 120 2.87 17.03 -2.66
CA LEU A 120 3.68 17.73 -3.68
C LEU A 120 4.56 16.79 -4.52
N GLY A 121 4.52 15.49 -4.25
CA GLY A 121 5.33 14.47 -4.93
C GLY A 121 6.58 14.06 -4.16
N PHE A 122 6.93 14.78 -3.10
CA PHE A 122 7.98 14.41 -2.15
C PHE A 122 7.64 14.95 -0.75
N PRO A 123 7.96 14.24 0.35
CA PRO A 123 8.65 12.95 0.43
C PRO A 123 7.78 11.75 0.03
N TYR A 124 8.43 10.65 -0.34
CA TYR A 124 7.76 9.39 -0.72
C TYR A 124 7.39 8.56 0.51
N GLU A 125 6.20 7.97 0.50
CA GLU A 125 5.75 6.95 1.48
C GLU A 125 5.94 7.35 2.95
N GLY A 126 5.80 8.64 3.24
CA GLY A 126 5.86 9.14 4.61
C GLY A 126 4.58 8.82 5.39
N PRO A 127 4.61 8.91 6.74
CA PRO A 127 3.46 8.60 7.59
C PRO A 127 2.34 9.66 7.54
N ALA A 128 2.68 10.93 7.26
CA ALA A 128 1.75 12.06 7.38
C ALA A 128 0.49 11.94 6.51
N PRO A 129 0.53 11.44 5.26
CA PRO A 129 -0.67 11.14 4.50
C PRO A 129 -1.64 10.19 5.21
N ILE A 130 -1.13 9.14 5.86
CA ILE A 130 -2.00 8.19 6.57
C ILE A 130 -2.57 8.83 7.83
N GLU A 131 -1.79 9.64 8.56
CA GLU A 131 -2.30 10.44 9.69
C GLU A 131 -3.40 11.42 9.26
N ALA A 132 -3.25 12.05 8.09
CA ALA A 132 -4.26 12.95 7.56
C ALA A 132 -5.55 12.21 7.17
N ILE A 133 -5.44 11.07 6.48
CA ILE A 133 -6.59 10.22 6.12
C ILE A 133 -7.29 9.71 7.39
N ALA A 134 -6.51 9.30 8.38
CA ALA A 134 -6.96 8.88 9.70
C ALA A 134 -7.71 9.97 10.48
N LEU A 135 -7.52 11.25 10.13
CA LEU A 135 -8.26 12.39 10.68
C LEU A 135 -9.35 12.89 9.71
N GLY A 136 -9.72 12.07 8.73
CA GLY A 136 -10.81 12.29 7.78
C GLY A 136 -10.46 13.23 6.62
N CYS A 137 -9.17 13.54 6.39
CA CYS A 137 -8.75 14.33 5.24
C CYS A 137 -8.76 13.47 3.98
N VAL A 138 -9.11 14.08 2.85
CA VAL A 138 -8.75 13.51 1.55
C VAL A 138 -7.27 13.77 1.29
N TYR A 139 -6.50 12.73 1.02
CA TYR A 139 -5.15 12.88 0.53
C TYR A 139 -5.13 13.02 -1.00
N LEU A 140 -4.84 14.22 -1.47
CA LEU A 140 -4.59 14.50 -2.89
C LEU A 140 -3.11 14.28 -3.16
N GLN A 141 -2.76 13.28 -3.97
CA GLN A 141 -1.38 12.92 -4.22
C GLN A 141 -1.00 12.93 -5.70
N PRO A 142 0.23 13.30 -6.05
CA PRO A 142 0.67 13.23 -7.44
C PRO A 142 0.85 11.80 -7.95
N LYS A 143 0.40 11.57 -9.18
CA LYS A 143 0.78 10.43 -10.04
C LYS A 143 2.17 10.67 -10.63
N PHE A 144 2.95 9.61 -10.78
CA PHE A 144 4.22 9.61 -11.50
C PHE A 144 4.09 8.81 -12.80
N ASP A 145 4.32 9.48 -13.91
CA ASP A 145 4.29 8.90 -15.25
C ASP A 145 5.45 9.49 -16.06
N PRO A 146 6.55 8.75 -16.27
CA PRO A 146 6.76 7.35 -15.87
C PRO A 146 6.91 7.18 -14.35
N PRO A 147 6.63 5.97 -13.80
CA PRO A 147 6.91 5.65 -12.40
C PRO A 147 8.37 5.93 -12.00
N HIS A 148 8.59 6.42 -10.78
CA HIS A 148 9.95 6.64 -10.29
C HIS A 148 10.60 5.33 -9.83
N SER A 149 11.88 5.16 -10.13
CA SER A 149 12.69 3.98 -9.77
C SER A 149 14.15 4.37 -9.55
N SER A 150 15.00 3.39 -9.23
CA SER A 150 16.46 3.56 -9.16
C SER A 150 17.09 4.08 -10.45
N ASP A 151 16.41 3.91 -11.58
CA ASP A 151 16.97 4.17 -12.92
C ASP A 151 16.71 5.60 -13.39
N ASN A 152 15.64 6.23 -12.88
CA ASN A 152 15.16 7.53 -13.38
C ASN A 152 14.95 8.58 -12.28
N ASN A 153 15.22 8.25 -11.01
CA ASN A 153 15.03 9.19 -9.90
C ASN A 153 16.23 9.18 -8.94
N ASP A 154 16.80 10.35 -8.70
CA ASP A 154 18.01 10.50 -7.87
C ASP A 154 17.82 10.04 -6.43
N PHE A 155 16.61 10.17 -5.86
CA PHE A 155 16.35 9.68 -4.51
C PHE A 155 16.48 8.15 -4.43
N TYR A 156 16.09 7.42 -5.47
CA TYR A 156 16.14 5.95 -5.50
C TYR A 156 17.47 5.40 -6.03
N LYS A 157 18.32 6.25 -6.60
CA LYS A 157 19.62 5.85 -7.15
C LYS A 157 20.48 5.16 -6.09
N GLY A 158 20.98 3.97 -6.41
CA GLY A 158 21.82 3.18 -5.52
C GLY A 158 21.09 2.49 -4.36
N LYS A 159 19.77 2.63 -4.22
CA LYS A 159 19.00 1.83 -3.26
C LYS A 159 18.91 0.37 -3.75
N PRO A 160 18.98 -0.63 -2.85
CA PRO A 160 18.95 -2.05 -3.21
C PRO A 160 17.52 -2.52 -3.53
N THR A 161 16.86 -1.90 -4.51
CA THR A 161 15.51 -2.25 -4.94
C THR A 161 15.30 -1.88 -6.40
N THR A 162 14.57 -2.74 -7.13
CA THR A 162 14.11 -2.48 -8.51
C THR A 162 12.66 -2.00 -8.53
N ARG A 163 12.07 -1.71 -7.36
CA ARG A 163 10.68 -1.30 -7.25
C ARG A 163 10.45 0.04 -7.94
N GLN A 164 9.37 0.12 -8.69
CA GLN A 164 8.87 1.35 -9.32
C GLN A 164 7.70 1.89 -8.51
N ILE A 165 7.62 3.20 -8.31
CA ILE A 165 6.53 3.86 -7.59
C ILE A 165 5.71 4.75 -8.53
N SER A 166 4.40 4.50 -8.60
CA SER A 166 3.46 5.17 -9.51
C SER A 166 2.85 6.47 -8.97
N SER A 167 3.09 6.77 -7.69
CA SER A 167 2.56 7.96 -7.01
C SER A 167 3.37 8.28 -5.76
N GLN A 168 3.12 9.44 -5.14
CA GLN A 168 3.85 9.86 -3.93
C GLN A 168 3.76 8.84 -2.78
N HIS A 169 2.60 8.20 -2.62
CA HIS A 169 2.36 7.17 -1.62
C HIS A 169 1.61 5.98 -2.28
N PRO A 170 2.31 5.05 -2.95
CA PRO A 170 1.71 3.95 -3.71
C PRO A 170 0.76 3.09 -2.86
N TYR A 171 1.05 2.93 -1.57
CA TYR A 171 0.12 2.26 -0.67
C TYR A 171 -1.23 2.98 -0.54
N ALA A 172 -1.20 4.31 -0.38
CA ALA A 172 -2.41 5.09 -0.24
C ALA A 172 -3.20 5.05 -1.57
N GLU A 173 -2.51 5.02 -2.71
CA GLU A 173 -3.13 4.81 -4.02
C GLU A 173 -3.82 3.44 -4.11
N GLU A 174 -3.13 2.37 -3.74
CA GLU A 174 -3.52 1.00 -4.05
C GLU A 174 -4.51 0.39 -3.05
N PHE A 175 -4.33 0.64 -1.76
CA PHE A 175 -5.08 -0.05 -0.71
C PHE A 175 -6.14 0.83 -0.04
N ILE A 176 -5.91 2.15 -0.03
CA ILE A 176 -6.88 3.11 0.49
C ILE A 176 -7.76 3.62 -0.67
N GLY A 177 -7.14 4.10 -1.74
CA GLY A 177 -7.80 4.55 -2.96
C GLY A 177 -8.89 5.61 -2.75
N ARG A 178 -9.67 5.85 -3.80
CA ARG A 178 -10.83 6.73 -3.72
C ARG A 178 -11.89 6.14 -2.78
N PRO A 179 -12.65 6.97 -2.05
CA PRO A 179 -12.66 8.45 -2.09
C PRO A 179 -11.56 9.15 -1.26
N HIS A 180 -10.79 8.46 -0.43
CA HIS A 180 -9.81 9.07 0.49
C HIS A 180 -8.55 9.56 -0.17
N VAL A 181 -8.13 8.87 -1.23
CA VAL A 181 -6.86 9.12 -1.89
C VAL A 181 -7.15 9.38 -3.34
N TRP A 182 -6.76 10.57 -3.77
CA TRP A 182 -6.92 11.03 -5.13
C TRP A 182 -5.54 11.13 -5.75
N THR A 183 -5.17 10.10 -6.50
CA THR A 183 -3.97 10.13 -7.32
C THR A 183 -4.29 10.94 -8.58
N VAL A 184 -3.66 12.10 -8.70
CA VAL A 184 -3.91 13.05 -9.79
C VAL A 184 -2.63 13.36 -10.54
N ASP A 185 -2.77 13.60 -11.83
CA ASP A 185 -1.73 14.30 -12.56
C ASP A 185 -1.75 15.76 -12.10
N MET A 186 -0.64 16.27 -11.57
CA MET A 186 -0.54 17.67 -11.13
C MET A 186 -0.78 18.66 -12.27
N ALA A 187 -0.64 18.22 -13.52
CA ALA A 187 -0.95 19.03 -14.70
C ALA A 187 -2.46 19.07 -15.06
N ASN A 188 -3.33 18.31 -14.37
CA ASN A 188 -4.74 18.15 -14.73
C ASN A 188 -5.71 18.55 -13.58
N ARG A 189 -6.72 19.37 -13.90
CA ARG A 189 -7.65 20.03 -12.95
C ARG A 189 -8.96 19.24 -12.76
N THR A 190 -9.06 18.29 -11.82
CA THR A 190 -10.34 17.58 -11.54
C THR A 190 -10.65 17.33 -10.05
N ASP A 191 -11.96 17.37 -9.70
CA ASP A 191 -12.56 17.47 -8.34
C ASP A 191 -12.61 16.19 -7.49
N VAL A 192 -12.64 16.36 -6.16
CA VAL A 192 -12.37 15.34 -5.12
C VAL A 192 -13.47 15.25 -4.03
N LYS A 193 -13.82 14.06 -3.50
CA LYS A 193 -14.73 13.83 -2.32
C LYS A 193 -14.16 12.81 -1.30
N PRO A 194 -14.45 12.86 0.04
CA PRO A 194 -13.83 12.05 1.14
C PRO A 194 -14.50 10.72 1.58
N PHE A 195 -13.83 9.93 2.47
CA PHE A 195 -13.92 8.49 2.88
C PHE A 195 -13.12 8.23 4.20
N THR A 196 -13.27 7.11 4.98
CA THR A 196 -12.20 6.42 5.79
C THR A 196 -12.26 4.87 5.61
N PRO A 197 -11.17 4.12 5.28
CA PRO A 197 -11.24 2.67 5.04
C PRO A 197 -11.35 1.86 6.34
N ARG A 198 -12.13 0.76 6.31
CA ARG A 198 -12.41 -0.07 7.49
C ARG A 198 -11.15 -0.58 8.20
N GLU A 199 -10.11 -1.00 7.48
CA GLU A 199 -8.89 -1.59 8.04
C GLU A 199 -8.06 -0.66 8.95
N PHE A 200 -8.31 0.65 8.87
CA PHE A 200 -7.70 1.68 9.70
C PHE A 200 -8.62 2.19 10.83
N THR A 201 -9.78 1.56 11.00
CA THR A 201 -10.66 1.76 12.17
C THR A 201 -10.24 0.84 13.32
N CYS A 202 -10.70 1.12 14.54
CA CYS A 202 -10.52 0.22 15.69
C CYS A 202 -11.06 -1.18 15.38
N GLU A 203 -12.31 -1.24 14.90
CA GLU A 203 -13.00 -2.48 14.56
C GLU A 203 -12.22 -3.27 13.51
N GLY A 204 -11.79 -2.61 12.42
CA GLY A 204 -11.03 -3.26 11.37
C GLY A 204 -9.66 -3.76 11.83
N MET A 205 -8.96 -3.03 12.72
CA MET A 205 -7.72 -3.54 13.29
C MET A 205 -7.96 -4.72 14.23
N LEU A 206 -8.99 -4.66 15.09
CA LEU A 206 -9.35 -5.76 15.99
C LEU A 206 -9.77 -7.01 15.22
N GLU A 207 -10.57 -6.86 14.16
CA GLU A 207 -10.96 -7.94 13.26
C GLU A 207 -9.73 -8.63 12.66
N ARG A 208 -8.78 -7.85 12.15
CA ARG A 208 -7.52 -8.34 11.57
C ARG A 208 -6.64 -9.05 12.59
N VAL A 209 -6.39 -8.40 13.74
CA VAL A 209 -5.56 -8.95 14.81
C VAL A 209 -6.19 -10.23 15.38
N ARG A 210 -7.52 -10.27 15.53
CA ARG A 210 -8.25 -11.47 15.95
C ARG A 210 -8.05 -12.61 14.94
N GLY A 211 -8.16 -12.32 13.63
CA GLY A 211 -7.90 -13.30 12.58
C GLY A 211 -6.50 -13.92 12.71
N TYR A 212 -5.47 -13.09 12.89
CA TYR A 212 -4.10 -13.59 13.07
C TYR A 212 -3.93 -14.41 14.35
N ILE A 213 -4.37 -13.91 15.51
CA ILE A 213 -4.21 -14.62 16.79
C ILE A 213 -4.93 -15.97 16.78
N THR A 214 -6.10 -16.04 16.12
CA THR A 214 -6.93 -17.25 16.12
C THR A 214 -6.40 -18.30 15.15
N HIS A 215 -5.92 -17.88 13.98
CA HIS A 215 -5.73 -18.80 12.85
C HIS A 215 -4.30 -18.84 12.29
N GLN A 216 -3.47 -17.84 12.52
CA GLN A 216 -2.11 -17.79 11.97
C GLN A 216 -1.13 -18.59 12.84
N ASP A 217 -0.89 -19.84 12.47
CA ASP A 217 0.00 -20.76 13.18
C ASP A 217 1.29 -21.07 12.38
N PHE A 218 2.44 -20.68 12.95
CA PHE A 218 3.78 -21.03 12.44
C PHE A 218 4.52 -22.03 13.33
N CYS A 219 3.92 -22.45 14.45
CA CYS A 219 4.51 -23.35 15.43
C CYS A 219 4.30 -24.82 15.05
N SER A 220 3.24 -25.12 14.29
CA SER A 220 3.03 -26.45 13.74
C SER A 220 4.08 -26.80 12.68
N LYS A 221 4.44 -28.08 12.61
CA LYS A 221 5.25 -28.64 11.51
C LYS A 221 4.41 -29.00 10.28
N SER A 222 3.09 -28.87 10.38
CA SER A 222 2.17 -29.10 9.26
C SER A 222 2.16 -27.92 8.30
N VAL A 223 1.72 -28.17 7.08
CA VAL A 223 1.48 -27.15 6.07
C VAL A 223 0.43 -26.14 6.57
N PRO A 224 0.53 -24.83 6.22
CA PRO A 224 -0.46 -23.84 6.63
C PRO A 224 -1.87 -24.24 6.20
N THR A 225 -2.82 -24.14 7.12
CA THR A 225 -4.25 -24.42 6.86
C THR A 225 -5.08 -23.13 6.77
N TRP A 226 -4.45 -21.99 7.06
CA TRP A 226 -5.05 -20.66 6.99
C TRP A 226 -4.17 -19.74 6.12
N PRO A 227 -4.74 -18.94 5.21
CA PRO A 227 -6.16 -18.95 4.81
C PRO A 227 -6.59 -20.29 4.19
N PRO A 228 -7.90 -20.61 4.17
CA PRO A 228 -8.37 -21.91 3.69
C PRO A 228 -8.11 -22.11 2.19
N GLU A 229 -7.93 -23.36 1.75
CA GLU A 229 -7.73 -23.70 0.34
C GLU A 229 -8.87 -23.17 -0.57
N SER A 230 -10.10 -23.05 -0.05
CA SER A 230 -11.24 -22.48 -0.78
C SER A 230 -11.02 -21.03 -1.24
N ALA A 231 -10.17 -20.28 -0.53
CA ALA A 231 -9.78 -18.91 -0.88
C ALA A 231 -8.85 -18.86 -2.10
N LEU A 232 -8.22 -19.99 -2.46
CA LEU A 232 -7.27 -20.05 -3.57
C LEU A 232 -7.96 -19.73 -4.91
N ARG A 233 -7.37 -18.77 -5.60
CA ARG A 233 -7.61 -18.46 -7.01
C ARG A 233 -6.27 -18.57 -7.73
N MET A 234 -6.05 -19.72 -8.36
CA MET A 234 -4.81 -20.01 -9.08
C MET A 234 -4.80 -19.28 -10.44
N HIS A 235 -3.77 -18.46 -10.68
CA HIS A 235 -3.57 -17.77 -11.96
C HIS A 235 -2.22 -18.12 -12.58
N LEU A 236 -2.19 -18.19 -13.92
CA LEU A 236 -0.95 -18.30 -14.67
C LEU A 236 -0.50 -16.93 -15.18
N GLY A 237 0.61 -16.43 -14.67
CA GLY A 237 1.18 -15.16 -15.07
C GLY A 237 1.61 -15.13 -16.54
N PRO A 238 1.51 -13.98 -17.23
CA PRO A 238 2.28 -13.72 -18.43
C PRO A 238 3.78 -13.72 -18.14
N LEU A 239 4.60 -13.85 -19.18
CA LEU A 239 6.05 -13.69 -19.07
C LEU A 239 6.38 -12.28 -18.54
N GLY A 240 7.42 -12.19 -17.71
CA GLY A 240 7.88 -10.92 -17.14
C GLY A 240 6.92 -10.30 -16.11
N GLN A 241 5.99 -11.07 -15.54
CA GLN A 241 5.04 -10.59 -14.52
C GLN A 241 5.22 -11.33 -13.20
N SER A 242 5.12 -10.59 -12.08
CA SER A 242 5.17 -11.15 -10.73
C SER A 242 3.79 -11.63 -10.29
N CYS A 243 3.73 -12.44 -9.23
CA CYS A 243 2.44 -12.83 -8.69
C CYS A 243 1.70 -11.67 -8.04
N VAL A 244 2.41 -10.67 -7.50
CA VAL A 244 1.82 -9.40 -7.06
C VAL A 244 1.02 -8.75 -8.19
N SER A 245 1.62 -8.55 -9.37
CA SER A 245 0.95 -7.87 -10.48
C SER A 245 -0.15 -8.72 -11.10
N VAL A 246 0.03 -10.04 -11.17
CA VAL A 246 -0.97 -10.98 -11.68
C VAL A 246 -2.24 -10.97 -10.83
N CYS A 247 -2.11 -11.10 -9.50
CA CYS A 247 -3.26 -11.09 -8.61
C CYS A 247 -3.95 -9.72 -8.62
N ARG A 248 -3.18 -8.63 -8.58
CA ARG A 248 -3.71 -7.26 -8.59
C ARG A 248 -4.58 -6.97 -9.81
N ARG A 249 -4.16 -7.37 -11.02
CA ARG A 249 -4.95 -7.17 -12.24
C ARG A 249 -6.30 -7.88 -12.22
N SER A 250 -6.44 -8.91 -11.39
CA SER A 250 -7.69 -9.64 -11.17
C SER A 250 -8.48 -9.12 -9.96
N SER A 251 -8.09 -7.97 -9.37
CA SER A 251 -8.67 -7.44 -8.12
C SER A 251 -8.53 -8.42 -6.94
N LEU A 252 -7.39 -9.11 -6.88
CA LEU A 252 -7.03 -10.04 -5.83
C LEU A 252 -5.67 -9.65 -5.23
N VAL A 253 -5.33 -10.24 -4.09
CA VAL A 253 -3.99 -10.15 -3.49
C VAL A 253 -3.26 -11.49 -3.61
N CYS A 254 -1.94 -11.47 -3.76
CA CYS A 254 -1.14 -12.68 -3.72
C CYS A 254 -1.12 -13.26 -2.30
N GLU A 255 -1.26 -14.57 -2.16
CA GLU A 255 -1.32 -15.26 -0.88
C GLU A 255 -0.24 -16.34 -0.81
N PRO A 256 0.93 -16.03 -0.22
CA PRO A 256 2.08 -16.91 -0.31
C PRO A 256 1.92 -18.17 0.56
N ALA A 257 1.07 -18.15 1.60
CA ALA A 257 0.81 -19.35 2.39
C ALA A 257 0.19 -20.48 1.53
N LEU A 258 -0.47 -20.15 0.42
CA LEU A 258 -1.14 -21.08 -0.47
C LEU A 258 -0.26 -21.63 -1.61
N PHE A 259 1.01 -21.21 -1.73
CA PHE A 259 1.92 -21.70 -2.79
C PHE A 259 2.06 -23.22 -2.82
N HIS A 260 2.00 -23.86 -1.65
CA HIS A 260 2.14 -25.31 -1.53
C HIS A 260 1.06 -26.09 -2.32
N HIS A 261 -0.16 -25.55 -2.48
CA HIS A 261 -1.22 -26.16 -3.30
C HIS A 261 -0.90 -26.12 -4.81
N LEU A 262 -0.06 -25.17 -5.23
CA LEU A 262 0.34 -24.98 -6.63
C LEU A 262 1.62 -25.77 -6.94
N ASN A 263 2.33 -26.25 -5.92
CA ASN A 263 3.61 -26.94 -6.08
C ASN A 263 3.43 -28.44 -6.36
N SER A 264 2.65 -28.78 -7.38
CA SER A 264 2.47 -30.18 -7.81
C SER A 264 2.27 -30.29 -9.34
N PRO A 265 2.61 -31.45 -9.95
CA PRO A 265 2.32 -31.72 -11.36
C PRO A 265 0.85 -31.50 -11.75
N SER A 266 -0.06 -31.80 -10.81
CA SER A 266 -1.49 -31.64 -10.99
C SER A 266 -1.92 -30.18 -11.19
N ALA A 267 -1.20 -29.23 -10.57
CA ALA A 267 -1.51 -27.80 -10.68
C ALA A 267 -1.32 -27.28 -12.12
N PHE A 268 -0.24 -27.71 -12.79
CA PHE A 268 -0.01 -27.39 -14.20
C PHE A 268 -1.09 -28.01 -15.10
N THR A 269 -1.45 -29.27 -14.84
CA THR A 269 -2.46 -29.99 -15.62
C THR A 269 -3.85 -29.33 -15.50
N ARG A 270 -4.23 -28.85 -14.31
CA ARG A 270 -5.48 -28.09 -14.09
C ARG A 270 -5.56 -26.80 -14.90
N LEU A 271 -4.40 -26.21 -15.25
CA LEU A 271 -4.30 -25.03 -16.11
C LEU A 271 -4.21 -25.38 -17.61
N GLY A 272 -4.38 -26.66 -17.97
CA GLY A 272 -4.26 -27.14 -19.34
C GLY A 272 -2.81 -27.13 -19.86
N LEU A 273 -1.81 -27.06 -18.99
CA LEU A 273 -0.41 -27.07 -19.38
C LEU A 273 0.13 -28.50 -19.44
N GLY A 274 0.63 -28.89 -20.61
CA GLY A 274 1.41 -30.12 -20.79
C GLY A 274 2.90 -29.86 -20.59
N CYS A 275 3.50 -30.51 -19.59
CA CYS A 275 4.94 -30.42 -19.32
C CYS A 275 5.70 -31.47 -20.13
N ALA A 276 6.67 -31.08 -20.94
CA ALA A 276 7.58 -32.02 -21.61
C ALA A 276 8.67 -32.53 -20.66
N SER A 277 9.07 -31.69 -19.70
CA SER A 277 9.97 -32.05 -18.61
C SER A 277 9.49 -31.38 -17.31
N MET A 278 9.82 -32.00 -16.18
CA MET A 278 9.59 -31.42 -14.86
C MET A 278 10.89 -31.42 -14.06
N GLY A 279 11.08 -30.39 -13.24
CA GLY A 279 12.27 -30.20 -12.42
C GLY A 279 11.90 -29.77 -11.01
N GLN A 280 12.80 -30.07 -10.08
CA GLN A 280 12.84 -29.48 -8.75
C GLN A 280 13.84 -28.33 -8.80
N GLU A 281 13.41 -27.14 -8.39
CA GLU A 281 14.13 -25.89 -8.61
C GLU A 281 14.28 -25.14 -7.28
N ASP A 282 15.49 -24.69 -6.98
CA ASP A 282 15.84 -23.93 -5.77
C ASP A 282 15.88 -22.41 -6.07
N TYR A 283 14.78 -21.85 -6.58
CA TYR A 283 14.71 -20.43 -6.92
C TYR A 283 13.34 -19.81 -6.67
N HIS A 284 13.34 -18.54 -6.23
CA HIS A 284 12.14 -17.87 -5.73
C HIS A 284 11.00 -17.63 -6.72
N LEU A 285 11.26 -17.83 -8.02
CA LEU A 285 10.25 -17.67 -9.06
C LEU A 285 9.34 -18.89 -9.22
N PHE A 286 9.73 -20.05 -8.70
CA PHE A 286 8.98 -21.29 -8.82
C PHE A 286 7.89 -21.40 -7.75
N PRO A 287 6.72 -22.01 -8.06
CA PRO A 287 6.44 -22.82 -9.25
C PRO A 287 6.19 -22.00 -10.51
N ALA A 288 6.76 -22.44 -11.63
CA ALA A 288 6.67 -21.72 -12.89
C ALA A 288 6.76 -22.65 -14.11
N TYR A 289 6.17 -22.18 -15.20
CA TYR A 289 6.17 -22.84 -16.49
C TYR A 289 7.03 -22.06 -17.48
N ASN A 290 8.00 -22.73 -18.08
CA ASN A 290 8.78 -22.20 -19.19
C ASN A 290 8.16 -22.67 -20.52
N PRO A 291 7.59 -21.76 -21.33
CA PRO A 291 7.00 -22.13 -22.62
C PRO A 291 8.05 -22.63 -23.62
N TRP A 292 9.30 -22.20 -23.49
CA TRP A 292 10.43 -22.70 -24.27
C TRP A 292 10.87 -24.05 -23.71
N GLY A 293 10.59 -25.12 -24.45
CA GLY A 293 10.86 -26.49 -24.00
C GLY A 293 9.75 -27.08 -23.11
N ARG A 294 8.68 -26.32 -22.81
CA ARG A 294 7.52 -26.77 -22.02
C ARG A 294 7.94 -27.38 -20.67
N HIS A 295 8.86 -26.72 -19.99
CA HIS A 295 9.38 -27.18 -18.70
C HIS A 295 8.51 -26.67 -17.55
N CYS A 296 8.19 -27.55 -16.60
CA CYS A 296 7.46 -27.19 -15.38
C CYS A 296 8.39 -27.34 -14.17
N GLY A 297 8.78 -26.21 -13.58
CA GLY A 297 9.60 -26.20 -12.38
C GLY A 297 8.73 -26.17 -11.13
N LEU A 298 8.99 -27.11 -10.23
CA LEU A 298 8.44 -27.17 -8.88
C LEU A 298 9.46 -26.58 -7.91
N GLN A 299 9.00 -25.86 -6.89
CA GLN A 299 9.85 -25.36 -5.83
C GLN A 299 10.33 -26.52 -4.96
N GLN A 300 11.65 -26.63 -4.81
CA GLN A 300 12.26 -27.63 -3.93
C GLN A 300 12.46 -27.10 -2.51
N GLU A 301 12.77 -25.83 -2.34
CA GLU A 301 12.94 -25.18 -1.04
C GLU A 301 11.68 -24.34 -0.72
N PRO A 302 10.76 -24.81 0.15
CA PRO A 302 9.53 -24.08 0.46
C PRO A 302 9.79 -22.66 1.00
N LEU A 303 10.96 -22.46 1.61
CA LEU A 303 11.45 -21.15 2.02
C LEU A 303 11.87 -20.25 0.84
N LEU A 304 11.60 -20.59 -0.41
CA LEU A 304 11.82 -19.67 -1.54
C LEU A 304 10.52 -19.24 -2.19
N PHE A 305 9.36 -19.73 -1.75
CA PHE A 305 8.09 -19.19 -2.23
C PHE A 305 8.03 -17.67 -2.03
N SER A 306 7.64 -16.96 -3.09
CA SER A 306 7.58 -15.49 -3.07
C SER A 306 6.54 -14.96 -4.05
N CYS A 307 5.73 -14.00 -3.62
CA CYS A 307 4.84 -13.24 -4.48
C CYS A 307 5.62 -12.27 -5.39
N ALA A 308 6.73 -11.72 -4.88
CA ALA A 308 7.64 -10.86 -5.63
C ALA A 308 8.47 -11.63 -6.67
N GLY A 309 9.11 -10.89 -7.58
CA GLY A 309 9.96 -11.45 -8.63
C GLY A 309 9.20 -11.75 -9.93
N ALA A 310 9.83 -11.37 -11.04
CA ALA A 310 9.35 -11.53 -12.40
C ALA A 310 10.52 -11.92 -13.30
N ASP A 311 10.27 -12.73 -14.32
CA ASP A 311 11.31 -13.18 -15.25
C ASP A 311 10.74 -13.30 -16.67
N PRO A 312 11.48 -12.84 -17.70
CA PRO A 312 11.03 -12.87 -19.09
C PRO A 312 10.92 -14.29 -19.67
N SER A 313 11.52 -15.30 -19.04
CA SER A 313 11.55 -16.67 -19.52
C SER A 313 10.49 -17.57 -18.88
N HIS A 314 9.93 -17.17 -17.74
CA HIS A 314 9.03 -18.00 -16.92
C HIS A 314 7.66 -17.38 -16.71
N ARG A 315 6.62 -18.21 -16.86
CA ARG A 315 5.23 -17.90 -16.49
C ARG A 315 4.96 -18.46 -15.10
N ARG A 316 4.79 -17.58 -14.12
CA ARG A 316 4.63 -17.98 -12.71
C ARG A 316 3.22 -18.51 -12.41
N LEU A 317 3.13 -19.56 -11.61
CA LEU A 317 1.87 -20.04 -11.05
C LEU A 317 1.62 -19.27 -9.75
N CYS A 318 0.58 -18.44 -9.74
CA CYS A 318 0.36 -17.44 -8.70
C CYS A 318 -0.85 -17.79 -7.83
N PRO A 319 -0.66 -17.95 -6.51
CA PRO A 319 -1.75 -18.12 -5.56
C PRO A 319 -2.34 -16.75 -5.24
N CYS A 320 -3.56 -16.49 -5.70
CA CYS A 320 -4.27 -15.27 -5.37
C CYS A 320 -5.44 -15.58 -4.44
N ARG A 321 -5.88 -14.57 -3.67
CA ARG A 321 -7.12 -14.64 -2.88
C ARG A 321 -7.90 -13.34 -2.96
N ALA A 322 -9.20 -13.44 -2.75
CA ALA A 322 -10.05 -12.28 -2.58
C ALA A 322 -9.83 -11.65 -1.20
N HIS A 323 -10.25 -10.40 -1.06
CA HIS A 323 -10.30 -9.70 0.22
C HIS A 323 -11.56 -8.84 0.30
N PRO A 324 -12.14 -8.63 1.50
CA PRO A 324 -13.20 -7.66 1.68
C PRO A 324 -12.73 -6.23 1.33
N PRO A 325 -13.62 -5.35 0.86
CA PRO A 325 -13.31 -3.94 0.67
C PRO A 325 -12.79 -3.30 1.97
N GLY A 326 -11.61 -2.68 1.90
CA GLY A 326 -10.99 -2.04 3.06
C GLY A 326 -10.55 -3.01 4.16
N GLN A 327 -10.29 -4.29 3.86
CA GLN A 327 -9.61 -5.23 4.77
C GLN A 327 -8.77 -6.21 3.97
N VAL A 328 -7.62 -5.76 3.45
CA VAL A 328 -6.80 -6.57 2.53
C VAL A 328 -6.16 -7.79 3.20
N ALA A 329 -5.92 -7.71 4.52
CA ALA A 329 -5.30 -8.77 5.31
C ALA A 329 -6.11 -10.07 5.39
N LEU A 330 -7.43 -10.00 5.22
CA LEU A 330 -8.31 -11.14 5.40
C LEU A 330 -8.96 -11.54 4.06
N CYS A 331 -9.22 -12.83 3.90
CA CYS A 331 -10.17 -13.31 2.90
C CYS A 331 -11.60 -13.29 3.46
N PRO A 332 -12.63 -13.38 2.60
CA PRO A 332 -14.02 -13.46 3.06
C PRO A 332 -14.28 -14.59 4.07
N ASP A 333 -13.58 -15.72 3.94
CA ASP A 333 -13.73 -16.91 4.77
C ASP A 333 -12.62 -17.05 5.85
N CYS A 334 -11.96 -15.94 6.21
CA CYS A 334 -10.77 -15.96 7.08
C CYS A 334 -11.05 -15.59 8.55
N ILE A 335 -12.30 -15.40 8.94
CA ILE A 335 -12.73 -15.04 10.31
C ILE A 335 -13.39 -16.23 10.98
#